data_AF-A0AAJ0A9V1-F1
#
_entry.id   AF-A0AAJ0A9V1-F1
#
_cell.length_a   1.000
_cell.length_b   1.000
_cell.length_c   1.000
_cell.angle_alpha   90.00
_cell.angle_beta   90.00
_cell.angle_gamma   90.00
#
_symmetry.space_group_name_H-M   'P 1'
#
loop_
_entity.id
_entity.type
_entity.pdbx_description
1 polymer ?
#
loop_
_entity_poly.entity_id
_entity_poly.type
_entity_poly.pdbx_seq_one_letter_code
_entity_poly.pdbx_strand_id
1 'polypeptide(L)'
;MLSKRSDYLKRDPENSNVVCGKCSARGHALIDCIWTGPFGNIDGCPLCNTTQHRLDDCREFHGMERERWISTPLLRHLSVVRRAHKPPILTMRCWPRFESTIRHGYQNDGFIHPVGHPWTKPFAMKVWRDTFKDVNKQFWPTYDYTKNSDNQSHLQAGSMTRDWETILQNDDLILEDQRQHGWNVNKTVYW
;
A
#
# COMPACT_ATOMS: atom_id res chain seq x y z
N MET A 1 8.54 24.24 8.47
CA MET A 1 7.58 23.38 9.20
C MET A 1 7.10 22.33 8.22
N LEU A 2 7.46 21.07 8.41
CA LEU A 2 6.84 19.97 7.68
C LEU A 2 5.36 19.90 8.12
N SER A 3 4.44 19.86 7.17
CA SER A 3 2.99 19.78 7.41
C SER A 3 2.66 18.64 8.39
N LYS A 4 1.68 18.82 9.29
CA LYS A 4 1.13 17.76 10.17
C LYS A 4 0.80 16.44 9.46
N ARG A 5 0.72 16.42 8.13
CA ARG A 5 0.40 15.25 7.30
C ARG A 5 1.63 14.45 6.86
N SER A 6 2.84 15.01 6.91
CA SER A 6 4.07 14.20 6.81
C SER A 6 4.29 13.34 8.06
N ASP A 7 3.65 13.66 9.19
CA ASP A 7 3.74 12.86 10.40
C ASP A 7 3.20 11.43 10.20
N TYR A 8 2.27 11.22 9.25
CA TYR A 8 1.76 9.89 8.94
C TYR A 8 2.72 9.05 8.08
N LEU A 9 3.78 9.66 7.55
CA LEU A 9 4.86 8.95 6.88
C LEU A 9 5.87 8.36 7.87
N LYS A 10 5.86 8.79 9.13
CA LYS A 10 6.62 8.14 10.21
C LYS A 10 6.25 6.66 10.29
N ARG A 11 7.08 5.89 10.99
CA ARG A 11 6.96 4.43 11.05
C ARG A 11 7.37 3.91 12.42
N ASP A 12 7.02 2.67 12.72
CA ASP A 12 7.56 1.92 13.85
C ASP A 12 7.22 2.65 15.17
N PRO A 13 8.09 2.79 16.20
CA PRO A 13 7.66 3.34 17.48
C PRO A 13 7.26 4.83 17.38
N GLU A 14 7.68 5.55 16.34
CA GLU A 14 7.29 6.95 16.11
C GLU A 14 5.78 7.10 15.85
N ASN A 15 5.11 6.03 15.40
CA ASN A 15 3.66 5.98 15.20
C ASN A 15 2.87 5.41 16.37
N SER A 16 3.51 5.09 17.50
CA SER A 16 2.87 4.48 18.67
C SER A 16 1.63 5.24 19.19
N ASN A 17 1.57 6.55 18.96
CA ASN A 17 0.44 7.41 19.36
C ASN A 17 -0.55 7.73 18.25
N VAL A 18 -0.29 7.31 17.01
CA VAL A 18 -1.17 7.57 15.87
C VAL A 18 -2.39 6.65 15.92
N VAL A 19 -3.57 7.20 15.64
CA VAL A 19 -4.80 6.44 15.46
C VAL A 19 -5.02 6.23 13.96
N CYS A 20 -5.13 4.98 13.54
CA CYS A 20 -5.30 4.63 12.13
C CYS A 20 -6.65 5.12 11.59
N GLY A 21 -6.63 5.88 10.49
CA GLY A 21 -7.85 6.41 9.88
C GLY A 21 -8.80 5.36 9.31
N LYS A 22 -8.34 4.11 9.09
CA LYS A 22 -9.16 3.02 8.54
C LYS A 22 -9.74 2.10 9.61
N CYS A 23 -8.90 1.56 10.49
CA CYS A 23 -9.33 0.56 11.48
C CYS A 23 -9.57 1.14 12.88
N SER A 24 -9.28 2.43 13.08
CA SER A 24 -9.40 3.14 14.37
C SER A 24 -8.52 2.59 15.50
N ALA A 25 -7.65 1.61 15.23
CA ALA A 25 -6.68 1.13 16.20
C ALA A 25 -5.53 2.14 16.37
N ARG A 26 -5.00 2.21 17.59
CA ARG A 26 -3.83 3.03 17.92
C ARG A 26 -2.53 2.28 17.58
N GLY A 27 -1.47 3.02 17.28
CA GLY A 27 -0.12 2.51 17.08
C GLY A 27 0.36 2.52 15.63
N HIS A 28 -0.48 2.92 14.68
CA HIS A 28 -0.10 3.03 13.26
C HIS A 28 -1.00 4.02 12.50
N ALA A 29 -0.47 4.52 11.38
CA ALA A 29 -1.25 5.24 10.38
C ALA A 29 -1.82 4.27 9.31
N LEU A 30 -2.82 4.73 8.55
CA LEU A 30 -3.48 3.98 7.48
C LEU A 30 -2.49 3.35 6.48
N ILE A 31 -1.37 4.03 6.19
CA ILE A 31 -0.31 3.54 5.31
C ILE A 31 0.24 2.15 5.71
N ASP A 32 0.27 1.85 7.02
CA ASP A 32 0.78 0.57 7.54
C ASP A 32 -0.32 -0.42 7.90
N CYS A 33 -1.58 -0.02 7.86
CA CYS A 33 -2.71 -0.83 8.30
C CYS A 33 -2.78 -2.15 7.54
N ILE A 34 -2.78 -3.28 8.25
CA ILE A 34 -2.84 -4.62 7.64
C ILE A 34 -4.26 -5.18 7.57
N TRP A 35 -5.24 -4.48 8.14
CA TRP A 35 -6.64 -4.90 8.11
C TRP A 35 -7.18 -4.82 6.68
N THR A 36 -7.43 -5.98 6.07
CA THR A 36 -7.91 -6.17 4.69
C THR A 36 -9.29 -5.56 4.44
N GLY A 37 -10.21 -5.69 5.38
CA GLY A 37 -11.64 -5.43 5.15
C GLY A 37 -12.26 -6.36 4.08
N PRO A 38 -13.59 -6.29 3.87
CA PRO A 38 -14.31 -7.21 2.98
C PRO A 38 -13.98 -7.04 1.49
N PHE A 39 -13.50 -5.85 1.10
CA PHE A 39 -13.21 -5.52 -0.31
C PHE A 39 -11.75 -5.77 -0.69
N GLY A 40 -10.89 -6.23 0.22
CA GLY A 40 -9.49 -6.56 -0.04
C GLY A 40 -8.54 -5.38 -0.23
N ASN A 41 -9.04 -4.16 -0.37
CA ASN A 41 -8.24 -2.95 -0.55
C ASN A 41 -8.38 -2.01 0.65
N ILE A 42 -7.39 -1.15 0.85
CA ILE A 42 -7.46 -0.01 1.75
C ILE A 42 -8.06 1.18 0.98
N ASP A 43 -9.35 1.46 1.20
CA ASP A 43 -10.02 2.64 0.65
C ASP A 43 -9.81 3.85 1.57
N GLY A 44 -8.96 4.78 1.15
CA GLY A 44 -8.61 5.98 1.91
C GLY A 44 -7.27 6.58 1.48
N CYS A 45 -6.89 7.67 2.11
CA CYS A 45 -5.66 8.40 1.83
C CYS A 45 -4.59 8.09 2.88
N PRO A 46 -3.46 7.44 2.51
CA PRO A 46 -2.36 7.16 3.44
C PRO A 46 -1.60 8.42 3.88
N LEU A 47 -1.60 9.48 3.06
CA LEU A 47 -0.97 10.76 3.39
C LEU A 47 -1.74 11.56 4.42
N CYS A 48 -3.07 11.48 4.38
CA CYS A 48 -3.94 12.21 5.29
C CYS A 48 -4.46 11.34 6.45
N ASN A 49 -4.12 10.05 6.47
CA ASN A 49 -4.58 9.06 7.44
C ASN A 49 -6.10 9.13 7.66
N THR A 50 -6.88 9.06 6.57
CA THR A 50 -8.34 9.21 6.59
C THR A 50 -8.99 8.37 5.49
N THR A 51 -10.27 8.03 5.68
CA THR A 51 -11.13 7.38 4.67
C THR A 51 -12.08 8.37 3.98
N GLN A 52 -12.02 9.66 4.33
CA GLN A 52 -12.89 10.69 3.74
C GLN A 52 -12.57 11.01 2.27
N HIS A 53 -11.36 10.72 1.82
CA HIS A 53 -10.92 10.85 0.43
C HIS A 53 -9.85 9.80 0.12
N ARG A 54 -9.67 9.49 -1.16
CA ARG A 54 -8.64 8.56 -1.64
C ARG A 54 -7.31 9.28 -1.87
N LEU A 55 -6.24 8.52 -2.08
CA LEU A 55 -4.96 9.10 -2.49
C LEU A 55 -5.10 9.93 -3.77
N ASP A 56 -5.89 9.46 -4.74
CA ASP A 56 -6.07 10.11 -6.04
C ASP A 56 -6.89 11.40 -5.98
N ASP A 57 -7.62 11.66 -4.88
CA ASP A 57 -8.37 12.91 -4.65
C ASP A 57 -7.63 13.83 -3.67
N CYS A 58 -6.41 13.46 -3.25
CA CYS A 58 -5.68 14.19 -2.23
C CYS A 58 -5.06 15.46 -2.83
N ARG A 59 -5.52 16.61 -2.36
CA ARG A 59 -5.00 17.93 -2.77
C ARG A 59 -3.48 18.06 -2.58
N GLU A 60 -2.93 17.47 -1.52
CA GLU A 60 -1.48 17.50 -1.27
C GLU A 60 -0.73 16.59 -2.24
N PHE A 61 -1.28 15.41 -2.52
CA PHE A 61 -0.72 14.52 -3.52
C PHE A 61 -0.67 15.18 -4.89
N HIS A 62 -1.77 15.81 -5.34
CA HIS A 62 -1.77 16.60 -6.58
C HIS A 62 -0.85 17.81 -6.54
N GLY A 63 -0.70 18.44 -5.37
CA GLY A 63 0.26 19.52 -5.16
C GLY A 63 1.69 19.06 -5.47
N MET A 64 2.05 17.86 -5.00
CA MET A 64 3.33 17.20 -5.23
C MET A 64 3.45 16.57 -6.62
N GLU A 65 2.36 16.11 -7.26
CA GLU A 65 2.39 15.58 -8.64
C GLU A 65 2.87 16.60 -9.67
N ARG A 66 2.67 17.90 -9.42
CA ARG A 66 3.28 18.96 -10.24
C ARG A 66 4.81 18.94 -10.20
N GLU A 67 5.38 18.36 -9.15
CA GLU A 67 6.81 18.15 -8.95
C GLU A 67 7.13 16.66 -9.14
N ARG A 68 7.14 16.20 -10.40
CA ARG A 68 7.26 14.78 -10.82
C ARG A 68 8.35 13.96 -10.10
N TRP A 69 9.45 14.61 -9.73
CA TRP A 69 10.59 14.00 -9.02
C TRP A 69 10.27 13.63 -7.57
N ILE A 70 9.26 14.25 -6.94
CA ILE A 70 8.76 13.91 -5.61
C ILE A 70 7.65 12.86 -5.69
N SER A 71 6.72 13.01 -6.64
CA SER A 71 5.49 12.21 -6.64
C SER A 71 5.73 10.74 -6.96
N THR A 72 6.68 10.41 -7.83
CA THR A 72 6.97 9.02 -8.22
C THR A 72 7.60 8.21 -7.07
N PRO A 73 8.68 8.69 -6.41
CA PRO A 73 9.21 8.04 -5.22
C PRO A 73 8.19 7.94 -4.08
N LEU A 74 7.38 8.98 -3.86
CA LEU A 74 6.34 8.96 -2.84
C LEU A 74 5.27 7.91 -3.15
N LEU A 75 4.73 7.88 -4.37
CA LEU A 75 3.74 6.89 -4.78
C LEU A 75 4.27 5.47 -4.60
N ARG A 76 5.52 5.21 -5.00
CA ARG A 76 6.19 3.93 -4.77
C ARG A 76 6.30 3.61 -3.28
N HIS A 77 6.69 4.58 -2.47
CA HIS A 77 6.82 4.39 -1.03
C HIS A 77 5.48 4.02 -0.39
N LEU A 78 4.41 4.75 -0.74
CA LEU A 78 3.05 4.56 -0.23
C LEU A 78 2.42 3.23 -0.68
N SER A 79 2.63 2.84 -1.94
CA SER A 79 1.87 1.76 -2.58
C SER A 79 2.62 0.44 -2.67
N VAL A 80 3.96 0.44 -2.62
CA VAL A 80 4.79 -0.75 -2.75
C VAL A 80 5.61 -0.98 -1.49
N VAL A 81 6.51 -0.05 -1.14
CA VAL A 81 7.49 -0.26 -0.07
C VAL A 81 6.82 -0.47 1.29
N ARG A 82 5.82 0.36 1.64
CA ARG A 82 5.10 0.27 2.92
C ARG A 82 4.01 -0.80 2.93
N ARG A 83 3.73 -1.39 1.77
CA ARG A 83 2.65 -2.36 1.56
C ARG A 83 3.16 -3.78 1.27
N ALA A 84 4.44 -4.06 1.50
CA ALA A 84 4.97 -5.42 1.40
C ALA A 84 4.12 -6.40 2.24
N HIS A 85 3.59 -7.43 1.58
CA HIS A 85 2.72 -8.46 2.16
C HIS A 85 1.51 -7.90 2.93
N LYS A 86 0.92 -6.82 2.40
CA LYS A 86 -0.27 -6.18 2.96
C LYS A 86 -1.31 -5.91 1.87
N PRO A 87 -2.57 -5.64 2.25
CA PRO A 87 -3.60 -5.23 1.30
C PRO A 87 -3.14 -4.03 0.45
N PRO A 88 -3.47 -3.94 -0.84
CA PRO A 88 -3.08 -2.77 -1.62
C PRO A 88 -3.90 -1.54 -1.22
N ILE A 89 -3.32 -0.35 -1.41
CA ILE A 89 -4.08 0.91 -1.34
C ILE A 89 -4.96 1.00 -2.58
N LEU A 90 -6.22 1.40 -2.42
CA LEU A 90 -7.08 1.69 -3.55
C LEU A 90 -6.62 2.99 -4.22
N THR A 91 -6.09 2.87 -5.43
CA THR A 91 -5.64 4.02 -6.24
C THR A 91 -5.88 3.78 -7.72
N MET A 92 -5.98 4.85 -8.51
CA MET A 92 -6.01 4.82 -9.98
C MET A 92 -4.66 4.40 -10.61
N ARG A 93 -3.59 4.29 -9.82
CA ARG A 93 -2.23 3.95 -10.27
C ARG A 93 -1.97 2.45 -10.12
N CYS A 94 -1.75 1.77 -11.24
CA CYS A 94 -1.38 0.36 -11.26
C CYS A 94 0.07 0.18 -10.79
N TRP A 95 0.26 -0.51 -9.66
CA TRP A 95 1.56 -0.53 -8.97
C TRP A 95 2.64 -1.35 -9.67
N PRO A 96 2.37 -2.51 -10.31
CA PRO A 96 3.40 -3.21 -11.07
C PRO A 96 3.95 -2.35 -12.20
N ARG A 97 3.10 -1.54 -12.84
CA ARG A 97 3.48 -0.70 -13.99
C ARG A 97 4.46 0.40 -13.60
N PHE A 98 4.16 1.20 -12.57
CA PHE A 98 5.10 2.23 -12.15
C PHE A 98 6.34 1.63 -11.45
N GLU A 99 6.20 0.50 -10.73
CA GLU A 99 7.36 -0.18 -10.13
C GLU A 99 8.31 -0.69 -11.21
N SER A 100 7.77 -1.22 -12.32
CA SER A 100 8.56 -1.63 -13.48
C SER A 100 9.35 -0.45 -14.04
N THR A 101 8.72 0.71 -14.26
CA THR A 101 9.46 1.87 -14.78
C THR A 101 10.53 2.37 -13.81
N ILE A 102 10.24 2.39 -12.51
CA ILE A 102 11.21 2.82 -11.49
C ILE A 102 12.40 1.84 -11.44
N ARG A 103 12.15 0.53 -11.48
CA ARG A 103 13.20 -0.50 -11.55
C ARG A 103 14.09 -0.37 -12.79
N HIS A 104 13.52 -0.02 -13.95
CA HIS A 104 14.30 0.17 -15.17
C HIS A 104 15.07 1.51 -15.17
N GLY A 105 14.49 2.58 -14.61
CA GLY A 105 15.08 3.91 -14.60
C GLY A 105 16.10 4.18 -13.49
N TYR A 106 16.04 3.44 -12.38
CA TYR A 106 16.95 3.58 -11.25
C TYR A 106 17.84 2.34 -11.12
N GLN A 107 18.90 2.27 -11.93
CA GLN A 107 19.92 1.21 -11.89
C GLN A 107 21.09 1.50 -10.91
N ASN A 108 20.99 2.55 -10.09
CA ASN A 108 22.08 2.99 -9.19
C ASN A 108 21.94 2.46 -7.75
N ASP A 109 23.07 2.40 -7.02
CA ASP A 109 23.29 1.84 -5.66
C ASP A 109 22.36 2.33 -4.52
N GLY A 110 21.48 3.30 -4.77
CA GLY A 110 20.50 3.81 -3.78
C GLY A 110 19.10 3.20 -3.88
N PHE A 111 18.89 2.23 -4.79
CA PHE A 111 17.57 1.63 -5.00
C PHE A 111 17.16 0.73 -3.82
N ILE A 112 16.22 1.22 -2.99
CA ILE A 112 15.65 0.41 -1.91
C ILE A 112 14.70 -0.63 -2.53
N HIS A 113 15.14 -1.89 -2.56
CA HIS A 113 14.27 -3.01 -2.88
C HIS A 113 13.23 -3.21 -1.77
N PRO A 114 11.93 -3.36 -2.11
CA PRO A 114 10.94 -3.64 -1.10
C PRO A 114 11.15 -5.07 -0.60
N VAL A 115 10.90 -5.31 0.69
CA VAL A 115 11.06 -6.65 1.32
C VAL A 115 9.99 -7.67 0.88
N GLY A 116 9.09 -7.25 -0.01
CA GLY A 116 7.96 -7.99 -0.52
C GLY A 116 7.08 -7.06 -1.34
N HIS A 117 5.98 -7.58 -1.89
CA HIS A 117 5.06 -6.80 -2.72
C HIS A 117 3.68 -6.74 -2.09
N PRO A 118 2.85 -5.76 -2.47
CA PRO A 118 1.44 -5.73 -2.08
C PRO A 118 0.74 -7.02 -2.43
N TRP A 119 -0.27 -7.38 -1.64
CA TRP A 119 -1.21 -8.40 -2.02
C TRP A 119 -2.00 -7.98 -3.26
N THR A 120 -2.50 -8.96 -4.00
CA THR A 120 -3.63 -8.73 -4.89
C THR A 120 -4.90 -8.60 -4.04
N LYS A 121 -5.92 -7.92 -4.57
CA LYS A 121 -7.19 -7.80 -3.88
C LYS A 121 -7.85 -9.17 -3.65
N PRO A 122 -7.87 -10.14 -4.59
CA PRO A 122 -8.50 -11.45 -4.36
C PRO A 122 -7.81 -12.20 -3.23
N PHE A 123 -6.48 -12.07 -3.12
CA PHE A 123 -5.74 -12.64 -2.02
C PHE A 123 -6.12 -11.98 -0.69
N ALA A 124 -6.14 -10.65 -0.63
CA ALA A 124 -6.57 -9.92 0.57
C ALA A 124 -8.02 -10.24 0.99
N MET A 125 -8.94 -10.38 0.03
CA MET A 125 -10.32 -10.83 0.27
C MET A 125 -10.37 -12.27 0.77
N LYS A 126 -9.54 -13.16 0.23
CA LYS A 126 -9.41 -14.54 0.73
C LYS A 126 -8.93 -14.54 2.18
N VAL A 127 -7.87 -13.80 2.50
CA VAL A 127 -7.38 -13.62 3.88
C VAL A 127 -8.50 -13.11 4.78
N TRP A 128 -9.26 -12.10 4.37
CA TRP A 128 -10.40 -11.60 5.14
C TRP A 128 -11.45 -12.71 5.38
N ARG A 129 -11.89 -13.41 4.32
CA ARG A 129 -12.91 -14.48 4.44
C ARG A 129 -12.45 -15.61 5.37
N ASP A 130 -11.18 -16.00 5.28
CA ASP A 130 -10.62 -17.12 6.03
C ASP A 130 -10.41 -16.80 7.52
N THR A 131 -10.30 -15.51 7.87
CA THR A 131 -9.96 -15.05 9.23
C THR A 131 -11.09 -14.31 9.94
N PHE A 132 -12.01 -13.64 9.22
CA PHE A 132 -12.99 -12.75 9.83
C PHE A 132 -13.95 -13.45 10.81
N LYS A 133 -14.30 -14.72 10.54
CA LYS A 133 -15.22 -15.50 11.40
C LYS A 133 -14.55 -16.14 12.63
N ASP A 134 -13.21 -16.14 12.68
CA ASP A 134 -12.45 -16.82 13.72
C ASP A 134 -11.43 -15.85 14.31
N VAL A 135 -11.74 -15.32 15.50
CA VAL A 135 -10.90 -14.33 16.19
C VAL A 135 -9.46 -14.83 16.39
N ASN A 136 -9.25 -16.14 16.55
CA ASN A 136 -7.92 -16.72 16.73
C ASN A 136 -7.07 -16.70 15.45
N LYS A 137 -7.72 -16.55 14.29
CA LYS A 137 -7.04 -16.40 12.98
C LYS A 137 -6.85 -14.94 12.59
N GLN A 138 -7.45 -14.00 13.32
CA GLN A 138 -7.25 -12.57 13.07
C GLN A 138 -5.90 -12.14 13.63
N PHE A 139 -4.95 -11.87 12.74
CA PHE A 139 -3.60 -11.45 13.12
C PHE A 139 -3.44 -9.93 13.20
N TRP A 140 -4.39 -9.14 12.69
CA TRP A 140 -4.34 -7.68 12.77
C TRP A 140 -4.47 -7.06 14.18
N PRO A 141 -5.18 -7.66 15.16
CA PRO A 141 -5.25 -7.08 16.50
C PRO A 141 -3.95 -7.27 17.30
N THR A 142 -3.18 -8.31 16.98
CA THR A 142 -1.95 -8.70 17.69
C THR A 142 -0.67 -8.35 16.93
N TYR A 143 -0.80 -7.78 15.73
CA TYR A 143 0.35 -7.32 14.96
C TYR A 143 1.04 -6.13 15.65
N ASP A 144 2.33 -6.29 15.94
CA ASP A 144 3.14 -5.23 16.53
C ASP A 144 3.58 -4.22 15.46
N TYR A 145 2.85 -3.11 15.37
CA TYR A 145 3.14 -2.02 14.45
C TYR A 145 4.39 -1.21 14.84
N THR A 146 4.89 -1.33 16.07
CA THR A 146 6.10 -0.61 16.51
C THR A 146 7.37 -1.18 15.88
N LYS A 147 7.28 -2.35 15.23
CA LYS A 147 8.35 -3.01 14.48
C LYS A 147 7.90 -3.37 13.07
N ASN A 148 7.03 -2.55 12.49
CA ASN A 148 6.43 -2.81 11.19
C ASN A 148 7.45 -2.89 10.04
N SER A 149 8.61 -2.21 10.14
CA SER A 149 9.77 -2.41 9.23
C SER A 149 10.19 -3.86 9.12
N ASP A 150 10.26 -4.53 10.26
CA ASP A 150 10.81 -5.86 10.42
C ASP A 150 9.70 -6.91 10.21
N ASN A 151 8.54 -6.65 10.82
CA ASN A 151 7.41 -7.58 10.89
C ASN A 151 6.66 -7.77 9.57
N GLN A 152 6.73 -6.83 8.64
CA GLN A 152 6.02 -6.97 7.35
C GLN A 152 6.52 -8.17 6.52
N SER A 153 7.78 -8.58 6.72
CA SER A 153 8.36 -9.74 6.05
C SER A 153 7.76 -11.07 6.53
N HIS A 154 7.21 -11.09 7.75
CA HIS A 154 6.58 -12.27 8.36
C HIS A 154 5.11 -12.46 7.95
N LEU A 155 4.51 -11.47 7.31
CA LEU A 155 3.16 -11.61 6.75
C LEU A 155 3.20 -12.53 5.52
N GLN A 156 2.12 -13.27 5.30
CA GLN A 156 2.02 -14.20 4.18
C GLN A 156 2.15 -13.47 2.84
N ALA A 157 3.01 -13.95 1.93
CA ALA A 157 3.05 -13.47 0.57
C ALA A 157 1.88 -14.03 -0.27
N GLY A 158 1.32 -13.21 -1.17
CA GLY A 158 0.33 -13.69 -2.13
C GLY A 158 1.00 -14.53 -3.21
N SER A 159 0.37 -15.60 -3.68
CA SER A 159 0.95 -16.48 -4.72
C SER A 159 1.29 -15.73 -6.02
N MET A 160 0.47 -14.74 -6.39
CA MET A 160 0.67 -13.90 -7.59
C MET A 160 1.69 -12.75 -7.37
N THR A 161 2.08 -12.49 -6.13
CA THR A 161 2.96 -11.36 -5.77
C THR A 161 4.15 -11.77 -4.90
N ARG A 162 4.49 -13.07 -4.91
CA ARG A 162 5.57 -13.65 -4.10
C ARG A 162 6.96 -13.11 -4.46
N ASP A 163 7.18 -12.78 -5.72
CA ASP A 163 8.43 -12.26 -6.27
C ASP A 163 8.14 -11.45 -7.54
N TRP A 164 9.14 -10.70 -8.00
CA TRP A 164 8.99 -9.81 -9.15
C TRP A 164 8.71 -10.55 -10.47
N GLU A 165 9.31 -11.72 -10.67
CA GLU A 165 9.11 -12.51 -11.88
C GLU A 165 7.66 -13.01 -11.99
N THR A 166 7.11 -13.50 -10.88
CA THR A 166 5.72 -13.94 -10.79
C THR A 166 4.76 -12.77 -11.02
N ILE A 167 5.09 -11.57 -10.55
CA ILE A 167 4.30 -10.35 -10.83
C ILE A 167 4.25 -10.07 -12.33
N LEU A 168 5.39 -10.11 -13.01
CA LEU A 168 5.46 -9.87 -14.46
C LEU A 168 4.64 -10.91 -15.24
N GLN A 169 4.67 -12.18 -14.82
CA GLN A 169 3.85 -13.25 -15.42
C GLN A 169 2.34 -13.04 -15.23
N ASN A 170 1.94 -12.24 -14.23
CA ASN A 170 0.54 -11.99 -13.86
C ASN A 170 0.13 -10.51 -14.03
N ASP A 171 0.91 -9.67 -14.72
CA ASP A 171 0.69 -8.21 -14.78
C ASP A 171 -0.72 -7.86 -15.26
N ASP A 172 -1.19 -8.51 -16.33
CA ASP A 172 -2.53 -8.27 -16.89
C ASP A 172 -3.65 -8.65 -15.90
N LEU A 173 -3.46 -9.72 -15.12
CA LEU A 173 -4.44 -10.14 -14.11
C LEU A 173 -4.47 -9.16 -12.94
N ILE A 174 -3.29 -8.68 -12.50
CA ILE A 174 -3.19 -7.68 -11.44
C ILE A 174 -3.81 -6.35 -11.90
N LEU A 175 -3.56 -5.97 -13.15
CA LEU A 175 -4.15 -4.78 -13.76
C LEU A 175 -5.68 -4.88 -13.84
N GLU A 176 -6.20 -6.01 -14.29
CA GLU A 176 -7.64 -6.22 -14.41
C GLU A 176 -8.32 -6.23 -13.04
N ASP A 177 -7.70 -6.83 -12.03
CA ASP A 177 -8.16 -6.75 -10.64
C ASP A 177 -8.25 -5.31 -10.13
N GLN A 178 -7.23 -4.49 -10.41
CA GLN A 178 -7.24 -3.07 -10.04
C GLN A 178 -8.30 -2.25 -10.81
N ARG A 179 -8.80 -2.72 -11.97
CA ARG A 179 -9.84 -2.04 -12.77
C ARG A 179 -11.27 -2.23 -12.26
N GLN A 180 -11.60 -3.41 -11.73
CA GLN A 180 -13.00 -3.85 -11.62
C GLN A 180 -13.88 -3.12 -10.58
N HIS A 181 -13.36 -2.21 -9.74
CA HIS A 181 -14.15 -1.66 -8.63
C HIS A 181 -13.96 -0.16 -8.33
N GLY A 182 -14.12 0.67 -9.36
CA GLY A 182 -14.57 2.05 -9.17
C GLY A 182 -13.47 3.10 -9.16
N TRP A 183 -12.60 3.10 -10.17
CA TRP A 183 -12.51 4.16 -11.18
C TRP A 183 -11.53 3.74 -12.30
N ASN A 184 -11.67 4.35 -13.48
CA ASN A 184 -10.89 4.11 -14.70
C ASN A 184 -9.38 4.10 -14.41
N VAL A 185 -8.77 2.92 -14.17
CA VAL A 185 -7.31 2.78 -14.17
C VAL A 185 -6.83 3.34 -15.50
N ASN A 186 -6.17 4.49 -15.45
CA ASN A 186 -5.75 5.18 -16.65
C ASN A 186 -4.75 4.25 -17.34
N LYS A 187 -5.09 3.78 -18.56
CA LYS A 187 -4.21 2.89 -19.35
C LYS A 187 -2.84 3.54 -19.59
N THR A 188 -2.80 4.86 -19.49
CA THR A 188 -1.65 5.71 -19.73
C THR A 188 -1.15 6.28 -18.41
N VAL A 189 0.02 5.81 -17.98
CA VAL A 189 0.92 6.67 -17.19
C VAL A 189 1.48 7.64 -18.23
N TYR A 190 0.89 8.84 -18.34
CA TYR A 190 1.55 9.89 -19.11
C TYR A 190 2.81 10.28 -18.34
N TRP A 191 3.95 9.98 -18.96
CA TRP A 191 5.27 10.30 -18.46
C TRP A 191 5.56 11.79 -18.52
#